data_AF-A0A6G8UER8-F1
#
_entry.id   AF-A0A6G8UER8-F1
#
_cell.length_a   1.000
_cell.length_b   1.000
_cell.length_c   1.000
_cell.angle_alpha   90.00
_cell.angle_beta   90.00
_cell.angle_gamma   90.00
#
_symmetry.space_group_name_H-M   'P 1'
#
loop_
_entity.id
_entity.type
_entity.pdbx_description
1 polymer ?
#
loop_
_entity_poly.entity_id
_entity_poly.type
_entity_poly.pdbx_seq_one_letter_code
_entity_poly.pdbx_strand_id
1 'polypeptide(L)' 'MLDEVCVNVPSSDAMTRRRVAAKLREALRGNHHSLEALKRTGRDALVSAPTMWRAD' A
#
# COMPACT_ATOMS: atom_id res chain seq x y z
N MET A 1 4.73 -7.98 4.74
CA MET A 1 4.87 -6.88 3.75
C MET A 1 3.54 -6.41 3.17
N LEU A 2 2.97 -6.99 2.10
CA LEU A 2 1.69 -6.47 1.57
C LEU A 2 0.56 -6.59 2.61
N ASP A 3 0.44 -7.76 3.23
CA ASP A 3 -0.58 -8.00 4.26
C ASP A 3 -0.38 -7.11 5.50
N GLU A 4 0.86 -6.98 5.94
CA GLU A 4 1.28 -6.10 7.03
C GLU A 4 1.00 -4.61 6.77
N VAL A 5 1.20 -4.13 5.54
CA VAL A 5 0.85 -2.75 5.15
C VAL A 5 -0.68 -2.61 5.03
N CYS A 6 -1.36 -3.60 4.47
CA CYS A 6 -2.81 -3.60 4.29
C CYS A 6 -3.59 -4.05 5.54
N VAL A 7 -2.97 -4.15 6.72
CA VAL A 7 -3.63 -4.65 7.95
C VAL A 7 -4.88 -3.84 8.34
N ASN A 8 -4.87 -2.54 8.03
CA ASN A 8 -5.99 -1.62 8.26
C ASN A 8 -6.87 -1.41 7.02
N VAL A 9 -6.61 -2.13 5.93
CA VAL A 9 -7.38 -2.06 4.69
C VAL A 9 -8.34 -3.24 4.67
N PRO A 10 -9.67 -3.01 4.56
CA PRO A 10 -10.62 -4.09 4.47
C PRO A 10 -10.28 -4.99 3.26
N SER A 11 -10.48 -6.30 3.41
CA SER A 11 -10.31 -7.26 2.31
C SER A 11 -11.23 -6.97 1.13
N SER A 12 -12.38 -6.34 1.37
CA SER A 12 -13.32 -5.83 0.35
C SER A 12 -12.74 -4.68 -0.48
N ASP A 13 -11.73 -3.98 0.03
CA ASP A 13 -11.10 -2.82 -0.63
C ASP A 13 -9.99 -3.28 -1.60
N ALA A 14 -10.41 -4.08 -2.58
CA ALA A 14 -9.52 -4.69 -3.57
C ALA A 14 -8.73 -3.65 -4.37
N MET A 15 -9.31 -2.47 -4.60
CA MET A 15 -8.67 -1.36 -5.30
C MET A 15 -7.47 -0.83 -4.52
N THR A 16 -7.63 -0.58 -3.22
CA THR A 16 -6.56 -0.10 -2.34
C THR A 16 -5.46 -1.14 -2.21
N ARG A 17 -5.79 -2.42 -1.98
CA ARG A 17 -4.79 -3.51 -1.91
C ARG A 17 -4.02 -3.67 -3.22
N ARG A 18 -4.69 -3.56 -4.38
CA ARG A 18 -4.06 -3.63 -5.71
C ARG A 18 -3.10 -2.47 -5.95
N ARG A 19 -3.46 -1.26 -5.54
CA ARG A 19 -2.59 -0.06 -5.65
C ARG A 19 -1.34 -0.21 -4.80
N VAL A 20 -1.47 -0.66 -3.55
CA VAL A 20 -0.33 -0.94 -2.67
C VAL A 20 0.59 -2.01 -3.28
N ALA A 21 0.02 -3.09 -3.81
CA ALA A 21 0.78 -4.15 -4.47
C ALA A 21 1.52 -3.65 -5.73
N ALA A 22 0.91 -2.76 -6.52
CA ALA A 22 1.55 -2.15 -7.68
C ALA A 22 2.73 -1.26 -7.26
N LYS A 23 2.52 -0.36 -6.30
CA LYS A 23 3.58 0.52 -5.75
C LYS A 23 4.74 -0.25 -5.13
N LEU A 24 4.46 -1.33 -4.41
CA LEU A 24 5.49 -2.23 -3.88
C LEU A 24 6.28 -2.91 -5.00
N ARG A 25 5.61 -3.37 -6.08
CA ARG A 25 6.29 -3.93 -7.26
C ARG A 25 7.18 -2.91 -7.95
N GLU A 26 6.75 -1.66 -8.06
CA GLU A 26 7.57 -0.59 -8.64
C GLU A 26 8.81 -0.31 -7.78
N ALA A 27 8.66 -0.24 -6.46
CA ALA A 27 9.78 -0.07 -5.54
C ALA A 27 10.79 -1.22 -5.63
N LEU A 28 10.31 -2.47 -5.72
CA LEU A 28 11.16 -3.64 -5.93
C LEU A 28 11.92 -3.60 -7.26
N ARG A 29 11.32 -3.04 -8.33
CA ARG A 29 12.01 -2.84 -9.61
C ARG A 29 13.01 -1.68 -9.56
N GLY A 30 12.77 -0.68 -8.72
CA GLY A 30 13.55 0.55 -8.62
C GLY A 30 14.81 0.47 -7.75
N ASN A 31 15.32 -0.73 -7.45
CA ASN A 31 16.48 -0.94 -6.56
C ASN A 31 16.23 -0.56 -5.07
N HIS A 32 14.98 -0.32 -4.67
CA HIS A 32 14.60 -0.14 -3.26
C HIS A 32 14.39 -1.51 -2.60
N HIS A 33 15.48 -2.11 -2.12
CA HIS A 33 15.46 -3.48 -1.57
C HIS A 33 15.34 -3.52 -0.04
N SER A 34 15.42 -2.37 0.65
CA SER A 34 15.26 -2.34 2.10
C SER A 34 13.80 -2.50 2.49
N LEU A 35 13.54 -3.43 3.42
CA LEU A 35 12.21 -3.72 3.95
C LEU A 35 11.50 -2.45 4.48
N GLU A 36 12.27 -1.57 5.13
CA GLU A 36 11.80 -0.28 5.64
C GLU A 36 11.31 0.65 4.52
N ALA A 37 12.04 0.70 3.40
CA ALA A 37 11.67 1.51 2.25
C ALA A 37 10.37 0.99 1.62
N LEU A 38 10.24 -0.32 1.47
CA LEU A 38 9.01 -0.95 0.99
C LEU A 38 7.82 -0.68 1.93
N LYS A 39 8.03 -0.69 3.26
CA LYS A 39 6.98 -0.36 4.23
C LYS A 39 6.56 1.10 4.13
N ARG A 40 7.51 2.01 3.87
CA ARG A 40 7.22 3.43 3.68
C ARG A 40 6.44 3.66 2.38
N THR A 41 6.87 3.08 1.27
CA THR A 41 6.16 3.17 -0.02
C THR A 41 4.75 2.58 0.05
N GLY A 42 4.59 1.45 0.74
CA GLY A 42 3.28 0.85 0.95
C GLY A 42 2.34 1.74 1.77
N ARG A 43 2.83 2.35 2.87
CA ARG A 43 2.05 3.28 3.69
C ARG A 43 1.70 4.57 2.96
N ASP A 44 2.62 5.12 2.18
CA ASP A 44 2.38 6.28 1.34
C ASP A 44 1.24 6.02 0.33
N ALA A 45 1.21 4.82 -0.27
CA ALA A 45 0.14 4.42 -1.16
C ALA A 45 -1.24 4.33 -0.49
N LEU A 46 -1.30 4.14 0.83
CA LEU A 46 -2.53 4.18 1.62
C LEU A 46 -2.96 5.61 1.93
N VAL A 47 -2.03 6.49 2.30
CA VAL A 47 -2.32 7.90 2.62
C VAL A 47 -2.71 8.69 1.38
N SER A 48 -2.14 8.32 0.22
CA SER A 48 -2.44 8.92 -1.09
C SER A 48 -3.70 8.33 -1.74
N ALA A 49 -4.33 7.31 -1.14
CA ALA A 49 -5.68 6.93 -1.55
C ALA A 49 -6.62 8.08 -1.17
N PRO A 50 -7.50 8.54 -2.09
CA PRO A 50 -8.43 9.61 -1.77
C PRO A 50 -9.25 9.12 -0.57
N THR A 51 -9.14 9.83 0.55
CA THR A 51 -9.75 9.55 1.86
C THR A 51 -11.28 9.63 1.85
N MET A 52 -11.90 9.47 0.67
CA MET A 52 -13.28 9.83 0.37
C MET A 52 -14.31 8.85 0.91
N TRP A 53 -13.91 7.74 1.55
CA TRP A 53 -14.82 6.73 2.10
C TRP A 53 -14.60 6.44 3.57
N ARG A 54 -14.58 7.48 4.39
CA ARG A 54 -15.11 7.34 5.75
C ARG A 54 -16.62 7.56 5.65
N ALA A 55 -17.35 6.52 5.29
CA ALA A 55 -18.76 6.44 5.63
C ALA A 55 -18.81 6.06 7.12
N ASP A 56 -19.27 7.01 7.92
CA ASP A 56 -19.79 6.82 9.27
C ASP A 56 -20.92 5.78 9.26
#